data_AF-X1F5R6-F1
#
_entry.id   AF-X1F5R6-F1
#
_cell.length_a   1.000
_cell.length_b   1.000
_cell.length_c   1.000
_cell.angle_alpha   90.00
_cell.angle_beta   90.00
_cell.angle_gamma   90.00
#
_symmetry.space_group_name_H-M   'P 1'
#
loop_
_entity.id
_entity.type
_entity.pdbx_description
1 polymer ?
#
loop_
_entity_poly.entity_id
_entity_poly.type
_entity_poly.pdbx_seq_one_letter_code
_entity_poly.pdbx_strand_id
1 'polypeptide(L)'
;MKLELIIPATQESLLNRKKALLPHLGLAMVAALTPLEVEVSLTDENVTEIDFQKEIDLVGITALTNTAERAYKIADTFRAKGVKVILGVATLVLYPKKRANTQMP
;
A
#
# COMPACT_ATOMS: atom_id res chain seq x y z
N MET A 1 2.70 -16.85 10.38
CA MET A 1 2.78 -16.07 9.13
C MET A 1 2.71 -14.60 9.48
N LYS A 2 3.56 -13.75 8.92
CA LYS A 2 3.61 -12.30 9.18
C LYS A 2 2.98 -11.52 8.02
N LEU A 3 1.89 -10.82 8.30
CA LEU A 3 1.15 -9.97 7.36
C LEU A 3 1.35 -8.50 7.70
N GLU A 4 1.79 -7.72 6.73
CA GLU A 4 1.84 -6.27 6.82
C GLU A 4 0.73 -5.64 5.95
N LEU A 5 -0.06 -4.74 6.53
CA LEU A 5 -1.06 -3.95 5.82
C LEU A 5 -0.55 -2.52 5.70
N ILE A 6 -0.45 -2.00 4.48
CA ILE A 6 0.16 -0.69 4.20
C ILE A 6 -0.87 0.27 3.60
N ILE A 7 -0.91 1.47 4.17
CA ILE A 7 -1.58 2.65 3.62
C ILE A 7 -0.50 3.56 3.04
N PRO A 8 -0.40 3.67 1.70
CA PRO A 8 0.57 4.55 1.07
C PRO A 8 0.20 6.04 1.25
N ALA A 9 1.22 6.88 1.33
CA ALA A 9 1.08 8.31 1.34
C ALA A 9 1.06 8.88 -0.09
N THR A 10 0.41 10.03 -0.25
CA THR A 10 0.56 10.82 -1.49
C THR A 10 1.94 11.49 -1.50
N GLN A 11 2.51 11.77 -2.68
CA GLN A 11 3.81 12.46 -2.76
C GLN A 11 3.80 13.83 -2.07
N GLU A 12 2.67 14.54 -2.09
CA GLU A 12 2.50 15.78 -1.33
C GLU A 12 2.40 15.57 0.19
N SER A 13 1.81 14.46 0.62
CA SER A 13 1.67 14.10 2.04
C SER A 13 3.03 13.81 2.68
N LEU A 14 3.95 13.17 1.94
CA LEU A 14 5.33 12.96 2.39
C LEU A 14 6.07 14.28 2.70
N LEU A 15 5.73 15.35 1.97
CA LEU A 15 6.36 16.68 2.13
C LEU A 15 5.69 17.53 3.21
N ASN A 16 4.39 17.31 3.48
CA ASN A 16 3.60 18.08 4.44
C ASN A 16 2.92 17.15 5.46
N ARG A 17 3.58 16.94 6.62
CA ARG A 17 3.12 16.11 7.76
C ARG A 17 1.87 16.64 8.51
N LYS A 18 0.94 17.30 7.81
CA LYS A 18 -0.34 17.76 8.36
C LYS A 18 -1.48 17.39 7.41
N LYS A 19 -2.06 16.19 7.54
CA LYS A 19 -3.30 15.82 6.84
C LYS A 19 -4.20 14.90 7.67
N ALA A 20 -5.50 15.02 7.39
CA ALA A 20 -6.58 14.28 8.02
C ALA A 20 -6.45 12.78 7.75
N LEU A 21 -6.36 12.01 8.83
CA LEU A 21 -6.35 10.55 8.80
C LEU A 21 -7.79 10.07 8.59
N LEU A 22 -8.09 9.53 7.42
CA LEU A 22 -9.29 8.74 7.26
C LEU A 22 -8.98 7.34 7.79
N PRO A 23 -9.65 6.86 8.85
CA PRO A 23 -9.43 5.51 9.31
C PRO A 23 -9.75 4.53 8.18
N HIS A 24 -8.77 3.76 7.75
CA HIS A 24 -8.92 2.77 6.69
C HIS A 24 -9.65 1.54 7.25
N LEU A 25 -10.97 1.68 7.47
CA LEU A 25 -11.83 0.67 8.08
C LEU A 25 -11.74 -0.69 7.37
N GLY A 26 -11.53 -0.69 6.05
CA GLY A 26 -11.33 -1.92 5.28
C GLY A 26 -10.10 -2.72 5.73
N LEU A 27 -8.97 -2.07 6.01
CA LEU A 27 -7.76 -2.77 6.49
C LEU A 27 -7.92 -3.23 7.93
N ALA A 28 -8.59 -2.44 8.78
CA ALA A 28 -8.93 -2.86 10.13
C ALA A 28 -9.85 -4.10 10.13
N MET A 29 -10.81 -4.17 9.21
CA MET A 29 -11.69 -5.33 9.03
C MET A 29 -10.90 -6.56 8.55
N VAL A 30 -9.99 -6.39 7.59
CA VAL A 30 -9.10 -7.48 7.16
C VAL A 30 -8.26 -7.98 8.32
N ALA A 31 -7.67 -7.09 9.11
CA ALA A 31 -6.89 -7.47 10.29
C ALA A 31 -7.75 -8.25 11.31
N ALA A 32 -8.98 -7.81 11.57
CA ALA A 32 -9.89 -8.47 12.51
C ALA A 32 -10.40 -9.84 12.03
N LEU A 33 -10.57 -10.02 10.72
CA LEU A 33 -11.00 -11.28 10.11
C LEU A 33 -9.86 -12.25 9.80
N THR A 34 -8.61 -11.80 9.95
CA THR A 34 -7.45 -12.66 9.73
C THR A 34 -7.35 -13.68 10.88
N PRO A 35 -7.07 -14.97 10.60
CA PRO A 35 -6.88 -15.98 11.64
C PRO A 35 -5.85 -15.55 12.70
N LEU A 36 -6.08 -15.93 13.96
CA LEU A 36 -5.24 -15.52 15.11
C LEU A 36 -3.78 -15.99 15.01
N GLU A 37 -3.50 -17.02 14.22
CA GLU A 37 -2.16 -17.55 13.96
C GLU A 37 -1.33 -16.67 13.00
N VAL A 38 -1.98 -15.67 12.40
CA VAL A 38 -1.32 -14.68 11.54
C VAL A 38 -1.01 -13.44 12.37
N GLU A 39 0.26 -13.08 12.41
CA GLU A 39 0.71 -11.83 13.01
C GLU A 39 0.42 -10.69 12.03
N VAL A 40 -0.59 -9.88 12.34
CA VAL A 40 -0.98 -8.73 11.50
C VAL A 40 -0.40 -7.45 12.06
N SER A 41 0.18 -6.65 11.17
CA SER A 41 0.65 -5.30 11.47
C SER A 41 0.14 -4.31 10.43
N LEU A 42 -0.02 -3.06 10.84
CA LEU A 42 -0.57 -1.98 10.01
C LEU A 42 0.39 -0.79 10.03
N THR A 43 0.81 -0.36 8.84
CA THR A 43 1.62 0.84 8.65
C THR A 43 0.87 1.87 7.83
N ASP A 44 0.67 3.05 8.41
CA ASP A 44 0.22 4.23 7.68
C ASP A 44 1.42 5.12 7.33
N GLU A 45 1.78 5.12 6.05
CA GLU A 45 2.90 5.90 5.52
C GLU A 45 2.71 7.42 5.71
N ASN A 46 1.48 7.89 5.92
CA ASN A 46 1.21 9.30 6.22
C ASN A 46 1.63 9.69 7.65
N VAL A 47 1.82 8.71 8.55
CA VAL A 47 2.17 8.92 9.97
C VAL A 47 3.58 8.44 10.26
N THR A 48 3.94 7.27 9.73
CA THR A 48 5.19 6.56 10.04
C THR A 48 5.81 6.02 8.76
N GLU A 49 7.13 6.08 8.63
CA GLU A 49 7.82 5.52 7.47
C GLU A 49 7.66 4.00 7.39
N ILE A 50 7.63 3.48 6.16
CA ILE A 50 7.55 2.04 5.91
C ILE A 50 8.92 1.41 6.18
N ASP A 51 8.97 0.49 7.14
CA ASP A 51 10.14 -0.36 7.33
C ASP A 51 10.17 -1.48 6.28
N PHE A 52 10.91 -1.24 5.20
CA PHE A 52 11.10 -2.24 4.16
C PHE A 52 11.95 -3.42 4.62
N GLN A 53 12.74 -3.32 5.70
CA GLN A 53 13.59 -4.40 6.20
C GLN A 53 12.85 -5.37 7.12
N LYS A 54 11.59 -5.07 7.45
CA LYS A 54 10.75 -5.95 8.24
C LYS A 54 10.60 -7.31 7.57
N GLU A 55 10.82 -8.37 8.34
CA GLU A 55 10.58 -9.74 7.90
C GLU A 55 9.07 -9.99 7.79
N ILE A 56 8.55 -10.07 6.57
CA ILE A 56 7.12 -10.29 6.31
C ILE A 56 6.93 -11.36 5.24
N ASP A 57 5.89 -12.18 5.39
CA ASP A 57 5.57 -13.26 4.45
C ASP A 57 4.61 -12.77 3.35
N LEU A 58 3.75 -11.80 3.71
CA LEU A 58 2.69 -11.25 2.87
C LEU A 58 2.53 -9.76 3.17
N VAL A 59 2.34 -8.96 2.13
CA VAL A 59 1.96 -7.54 2.26
C VAL A 59 0.65 -7.25 1.54
N GLY A 60 -0.28 -6.60 2.21
CA GLY A 60 -1.50 -6.04 1.65
C GLY A 60 -1.38 -4.53 1.53
N ILE A 61 -1.50 -3.98 0.32
CA ILE A 61 -1.36 -2.54 0.08
C ILE A 61 -2.71 -1.98 -0.39
N THR A 62 -3.24 -0.97 0.29
CA THR A 62 -4.44 -0.27 -0.20
C THR A 62 -4.07 0.85 -1.16
N ALA A 63 -4.57 0.80 -2.38
CA ALA A 63 -4.30 1.77 -3.43
C ALA A 63 -5.55 2.61 -3.71
N LEU A 64 -5.38 3.93 -3.65
CA LEU A 64 -6.30 4.93 -4.19
C LEU A 64 -5.67 5.51 -5.46
N THR A 65 -6.48 6.12 -6.33
CA THR A 65 -5.98 6.70 -7.60
C THR A 65 -4.81 7.66 -7.39
N ASN A 66 -4.85 8.48 -6.34
CA ASN A 66 -3.80 9.44 -6.00
C ASN A 66 -2.56 8.81 -5.34
N THR A 67 -2.64 7.56 -4.86
CA THR A 67 -1.53 6.83 -4.24
C THR A 67 -1.06 5.63 -5.05
N ALA A 68 -1.68 5.36 -6.22
CA ALA A 68 -1.41 4.20 -7.04
C ALA A 68 0.08 4.07 -7.44
N GLU A 69 0.71 5.16 -7.87
CA GLU A 69 2.15 5.14 -8.20
C GLU A 69 3.02 4.78 -6.99
N ARG A 70 2.67 5.28 -5.80
CA ARG A 70 3.40 4.96 -4.57
C ARG A 70 3.17 3.50 -4.16
N ALA A 71 1.93 3.02 -4.26
CA ALA A 71 1.58 1.62 -4.01
C ALA A 71 2.37 0.66 -4.92
N TYR A 72 2.53 0.98 -6.21
CA TYR A 72 3.36 0.15 -7.11
C TYR A 72 4.83 0.15 -6.70
N LYS A 73 5.40 1.30 -6.34
CA LYS A 73 6.80 1.36 -5.87
C LYS A 73 7.01 0.53 -4.60
N ILE A 74 6.08 0.60 -3.65
CA ILE A 74 6.12 -0.22 -2.42
C ILE A 74 6.03 -1.71 -2.79
N ALA A 75 5.08 -2.07 -3.66
CA ALA A 75 4.90 -3.44 -4.13
C ALA A 75 6.16 -3.99 -4.81
N ASP A 76 6.81 -3.21 -5.67
CA ASP A 76 8.00 -3.64 -6.39
C ASP A 76 9.19 -3.85 -5.43
N THR A 77 9.33 -3.01 -4.40
CA THR A 77 10.34 -3.21 -3.34
C THR A 77 10.15 -4.52 -2.60
N PHE A 78 8.92 -4.87 -2.20
CA PHE A 78 8.65 -6.14 -1.50
C PHE A 78 8.78 -7.35 -2.43
N ARG A 79 8.32 -7.23 -3.69
CA ARG A 79 8.51 -8.30 -4.70
C ARG A 79 9.98 -8.58 -4.96
N ALA A 80 10.83 -7.56 -5.04
CA ALA A 80 12.27 -7.72 -5.21
C ALA A 80 12.92 -8.50 -4.06
N LYS A 81 12.30 -8.52 -2.87
CA LYS A 81 12.71 -9.31 -1.71
C LYS A 81 12.09 -10.72 -1.67
N GLY A 82 11.29 -11.10 -2.67
CA GLY A 82 10.58 -12.38 -2.70
C GLY A 82 9.32 -12.44 -1.84
N VAL A 83 8.87 -11.32 -1.28
CA VAL A 83 7.65 -11.24 -0.46
C VAL A 83 6.41 -11.25 -1.35
N LYS A 84 5.35 -11.96 -0.93
CA LYS A 84 4.06 -11.96 -1.64
C LYS A 84 3.35 -10.62 -1.45
N VAL A 85 2.80 -10.06 -2.53
CA VAL A 85 2.11 -8.76 -2.51
C VAL A 85 0.68 -8.88 -3.02
N ILE A 86 -0.27 -8.36 -2.23
CA ILE A 86 -1.67 -8.16 -2.60
C ILE A 86 -1.93 -6.65 -2.68
N LEU A 87 -2.47 -6.17 -3.81
CA LEU A 87 -2.95 -4.80 -3.95
C LEU A 87 -4.48 -4.78 -3.85
N GLY A 88 -5.02 -4.12 -2.82
CA GLY A 88 -6.44 -3.81 -2.70
C GLY A 88 -6.72 -2.42 -3.28
N VAL A 89 -7.78 -2.26 -4.06
CA VAL A 89 -8.15 -0.97 -4.65
C VAL A 89 -9.42 -0.46 -3.97
N ALA A 90 -9.35 0.66 -3.27
CA ALA A 90 -10.47 1.18 -2.47
C ALA A 90 -11.40 2.16 -3.25
N THR A 91 -11.16 2.42 -4.53
CA THR A 91 -12.01 3.29 -5.39
C THR A 91 -11.89 2.94 -6.87
N LEU A 92 -12.99 3.09 -7.63
CA LEU A 92 -13.24 2.68 -9.02
C LEU A 92 -12.01 2.43 -9.91
N VAL A 93 -12.05 1.28 -10.59
CA VAL A 93 -11.14 0.87 -11.67
C VAL A 93 -11.03 2.00 -12.71
N LEU A 94 -9.98 2.80 -12.62
CA LEU A 94 -9.41 3.49 -13.76
C LEU A 94 -8.21 2.67 -14.20
N TYR A 95 -8.34 2.04 -15.38
CA TYR A 95 -7.26 1.38 -16.12
C TYR A 95 -5.95 2.16 -15.95
N PRO A 96 -4.94 1.67 -15.21
CA PRO A 96 -3.63 2.29 -15.18
C PRO A 96 -2.90 1.86 -16.46
N LYS A 97 -3.35 2.39 -17.60
CA LYS A 97 -2.60 2.26 -18.85
C LYS A 97 -1.31 3.05 -18.64
N LYS A 98 -0.22 2.31 -18.46
CA LYS A 98 1.15 2.83 -18.45
C LYS A 98 1.30 3.95 -19.49
N ARG A 99 2.00 5.02 -19.07
CA ARG A 99 2.86 5.84 -19.93
C ARG A 99 3.57 4.93 -20.94
N ALA A 100 3.04 4.86 -22.16
CA ALA A 100 3.82 4.51 -23.33
C ALA A 100 4.10 5.84 -24.01
N ASN A 101 5.37 6.22 -23.98
CA ASN A 101 5.94 7.27 -24.79
C ASN A 101 5.53 7.02 -26.25
N THR A 102 4.50 7.71 -26.72
CA THR A 102 4.16 7.77 -28.14
C THR A 102 3.72 9.20 -28.37
N GLN A 103 4.65 10.00 -28.91
CA GLN A 103 4.25 11.09 -29.79
C GLN A 103 3.23 10.51 -30.77
N MET A 104 1.99 10.98 -30.72
CA MET A 104 1.06 10.73 -31.81
C MET A 104 1.16 11.90 -32.81
N PRO A 105 1.12 11.57 -34.12
CA PRO A 105 1.33 12.50 -35.23
C PRO A 105 0.24 13.56 -35.38
#